data_AF-A0A0X3X573-F1
#
_entry.id   AF-A0A0X3X573-F1
#
_cell.length_a   1.000
_cell.length_b   1.000
_cell.length_c   1.000
_cell.angle_alpha   90.00
_cell.angle_beta   90.00
_cell.angle_gamma   90.00
#
_symmetry.space_group_name_H-M   'P 1'
#
loop_
_entity.id
_entity.type
_entity.pdbx_description
1 polymer ?
#
loop_
_entity_poly.entity_id
_entity_poly.type
_entity_poly.pdbx_seq_one_letter_code
_entity_poly.pdbx_strand_id
1 'polypeptide(L)'
;MLLGVCAFAVLVGALVWYGAQTVSTDCLVAYSQVTGRDGARLPDANGRGSSDQELIDRAYRRALETGRCDPPRTRWEQWLD
;
A
#
# COMPACT_ATOMS: atom_id res chain seq x y z
N MET A 1 -1.88 -25.73 -35.57
CA MET A 1 -2.19 -26.11 -34.17
C MET A 1 -1.19 -25.49 -33.18
N LEU A 2 0.13 -25.71 -33.34
CA LEU A 2 1.18 -25.12 -32.50
C LEU A 2 1.11 -23.59 -32.36
N LEU A 3 0.92 -22.86 -33.46
CA LEU A 3 0.77 -21.39 -33.44
C LEU A 3 -0.42 -20.92 -32.58
N GLY A 4 -1.54 -21.65 -32.61
CA GLY A 4 -2.71 -21.33 -31.79
C GLY A 4 -2.46 -21.57 -30.30
N VAL A 5 -1.74 -22.64 -29.95
CA VAL A 5 -1.36 -22.95 -28.56
C VAL A 5 -0.38 -21.92 -28.01
N CYS A 6 0.61 -21.51 -28.80
CA CYS A 6 1.56 -20.46 -28.41
C CYS A 6 0.87 -19.11 -28.20
N ALA A 7 -0.02 -18.70 -29.11
CA ALA A 7 -0.76 -17.45 -28.97
C ALA A 7 -1.61 -17.44 -27.70
N PHE A 8 -2.27 -18.56 -27.40
CA PHE A 8 -3.05 -18.72 -26.17
C PHE A 8 -2.17 -18.63 -24.91
N ALA A 9 -1.02 -19.32 -24.89
CA ALA A 9 -0.10 -19.29 -23.76
C ALA A 9 0.44 -17.88 -23.47
N VAL A 10 0.78 -17.11 -24.51
CA VAL A 10 1.22 -15.71 -24.37
C VAL A 10 0.11 -14.85 -23.78
N LEU A 11 -1.12 -15.02 -24.26
CA LEU A 11 -2.27 -14.24 -23.80
C LEU A 11 -2.60 -14.52 -22.33
N VAL A 12 -2.60 -15.79 -21.93
CA VAL A 12 -2.80 -16.20 -20.52
C VAL A 12 -1.66 -15.68 -19.64
N GLY A 13 -0.40 -15.81 -20.09
CA GLY A 13 0.76 -15.30 -19.35
C GLY A 13 0.69 -13.78 -19.13
N ALA A 14 0.29 -13.03 -20.15
CA ALA A 14 0.10 -11.58 -20.05
C ALA A 14 -1.02 -11.20 -19.07
N LEU A 15 -2.15 -11.90 -19.11
CA LEU A 15 -3.27 -11.67 -18.19
C LEU A 15 -2.91 -11.99 -16.74
N VAL A 16 -2.22 -13.11 -16.50
CA VAL A 16 -1.76 -13.47 -15.15
C VAL A 16 -0.78 -12.43 -14.63
N TRP A 17 0.19 -12.01 -15.46
CA TRP A 17 1.16 -11.01 -15.02
C TRP A 17 0.47 -9.67 -14.72
N TYR A 18 -0.40 -9.21 -15.62
CA TYR A 18 -1.14 -7.97 -15.42
C TYR A 18 -2.07 -8.03 -14.21
N GLY A 19 -2.74 -9.17 -13.99
CA GLY A 19 -3.62 -9.40 -12.84
C GLY A 19 -2.87 -9.46 -11.51
N ALA A 20 -1.64 -9.99 -11.49
CA ALA A 20 -0.80 -10.07 -10.31
C ALA A 20 -0.20 -8.73 -9.87
N GLN A 21 -0.33 -7.67 -10.67
CA GLN A 21 0.11 -6.34 -10.26
C GLN A 21 -0.74 -5.85 -9.08
N THR A 22 -0.06 -5.34 -8.05
CA THR A 22 -0.70 -4.67 -6.92
C THR A 22 -1.23 -3.30 -7.36
N VAL A 23 -2.47 -3.03 -7.02
CA VAL A 23 -3.12 -1.74 -7.21
C VAL A 23 -3.41 -1.18 -5.82
N SER A 24 -2.78 -0.04 -5.50
CA SER A 24 -3.13 0.73 -4.32
C SER A 24 -4.35 1.59 -4.64
N THR A 25 -5.39 1.50 -3.83
CA THR A 25 -6.44 2.52 -3.77
C THR A 25 -5.88 3.81 -3.18
N ASP A 26 -6.41 4.96 -3.61
CA ASP A 26 -5.97 6.29 -3.15
C ASP A 26 -6.32 6.52 -1.68
N CYS A 27 -5.58 5.89 -0.77
CA CYS A 27 -5.67 6.08 0.66
C CYS A 27 -4.82 7.28 1.07
N LEU A 28 -5.47 8.42 1.30
CA LEU A 28 -4.83 9.60 1.85
C LEU A 28 -4.80 9.53 3.38
N VAL A 29 -3.60 9.59 3.96
CA VAL A 29 -3.41 9.54 5.42
C VAL A 29 -2.82 10.86 5.90
N ALA A 30 -3.55 11.53 6.79
CA ALA A 30 -3.04 12.68 7.52
C ALA A 30 -2.33 12.22 8.80
N TYR A 31 -1.16 12.80 9.08
CA TYR A 31 -0.47 12.63 10.35
C TYR A 31 -0.27 13.99 11.01
N SER A 32 -0.28 14.01 12.34
CA SER A 32 0.04 15.18 13.14
C SER A 32 1.12 14.81 14.14
N GLN A 33 2.14 15.65 14.27
CA GLN A 33 3.12 15.52 15.34
C GLN A 33 2.99 16.69 16.31
N VAL A 34 3.18 16.42 17.59
CA VAL A 34 3.34 17.44 18.61
C VAL A 34 4.83 17.70 18.75
N THR A 35 5.24 18.96 18.76
CA THR A 35 6.61 19.40 19.03
C THR A 35 6.70 20.04 20.42
N GLY A 36 7.89 19.96 21.03
CA GLY A 36 8.17 20.62 22.29
C GLY A 36 8.17 22.14 22.15
N ARG A 37 8.24 22.84 23.29
CA ARG A 37 8.21 24.32 23.35
C ARG A 37 9.26 24.98 22.44
N ASP A 38 10.37 24.29 22.23
CA ASP A 38 11.53 24.79 21.48
C ASP A 38 11.47 24.39 19.99
N GLY A 39 10.35 23.82 19.53
CA GLY A 39 10.20 23.26 18.20
C GLY A 39 10.86 21.89 18.02
N ALA A 40 11.58 21.39 19.04
CA ALA A 40 12.21 20.08 19.02
C ALA A 40 11.14 18.97 18.95
N ARG A 41 11.41 17.95 18.13
CA ARG A 41 10.52 16.78 17.99
C ARG A 41 10.51 16.02 19.33
N LEU A 42 9.33 15.73 19.86
CA LEU A 42 9.22 14.91 21.07
C LEU A 42 9.67 13.48 20.75
N PRO A 43 10.42 12.82 21.65
CA PRO A 43 10.72 11.41 21.51
C PRO A 43 9.43 10.58 21.58
N ASP A 44 9.43 9.44 20.93
CA ASP A 44 8.36 8.46 21.04
C ASP A 44 8.29 7.84 22.46
N ALA A 45 7.31 6.97 22.69
CA ALA A 45 7.13 6.30 23.99
C ALA A 45 8.37 5.50 24.45
N ASN A 46 9.33 5.22 23.55
CA ASN A 46 10.57 4.50 23.82
C ASN A 46 11.79 5.42 23.89
N GLY A 47 11.59 6.75 23.93
CA GLY A 47 12.68 7.71 23.99
C GLY A 47 13.41 7.94 22.67
N ARG A 48 12.93 7.38 21.54
CA ARG A 48 13.56 7.51 20.22
C ARG A 48 12.94 8.65 19.44
N GLY A 49 13.75 9.41 18.72
CA GLY A 49 13.25 10.35 17.72
C GLY A 49 12.65 9.57 16.55
N SER A 50 11.36 9.76 16.27
CA SER A 50 10.75 9.20 15.05
C SER A 50 11.01 10.12 13.86
N SER A 51 11.28 9.54 12.71
CA SER A 51 11.26 10.27 11.44
C SER A 51 9.82 10.51 11.00
N ASP A 52 9.58 11.54 10.20
CA ASP A 52 8.24 11.80 9.64
C ASP A 52 7.75 10.61 8.80
N GLN A 53 8.67 9.89 8.16
CA GLN A 53 8.35 8.70 7.36
C GLN A 53 7.86 7.52 8.22
N GLU A 54 8.43 7.33 9.41
CA GLU A 54 7.95 6.31 10.37
C GLU A 54 6.57 6.67 10.92
N LEU A 55 6.28 7.96 11.11
CA LEU A 55 4.97 8.44 11.56
C LEU A 55 3.91 8.22 10.48
N ILE A 56 4.24 8.51 9.22
CA ILE A 56 3.38 8.26 8.07
C ILE A 56 3.11 6.76 7.92
N ASP A 57 4.14 5.92 7.97
CA ASP A 57 4.00 4.46 7.82
C ASP A 57 3.14 3.86 8.93
N ARG A 58 3.30 4.33 10.17
CA ARG A 58 2.44 3.93 11.30
C ARG A 58 1.00 4.37 11.11
N ALA A 59 0.78 5.60 10.65
CA ALA A 59 -0.56 6.12 10.39
C ALA A 59 -1.25 5.34 9.26
N TYR A 60 -0.51 4.99 8.21
CA TYR A 60 -0.98 4.14 7.12
C TYR A 60 -1.35 2.75 7.59
N ARG A 61 -0.47 2.08 8.36
CA ARG A 61 -0.78 0.77 8.97
C ARG A 61 -2.04 0.80 9.82
N ARG A 62 -2.20 1.83 10.65
CA ARG A 62 -3.41 2.01 11.47
C ARG A 62 -4.66 2.24 10.61
N ALA A 63 -4.56 2.97 9.50
CA ALA A 63 -5.67 3.17 8.58
C ALA A 63 -6.13 1.84 7.95
N LEU A 64 -5.19 0.95 7.62
CA LEU A 64 -5.49 -0.42 7.16
C LEU A 64 -6.16 -1.26 8.26
N GLU A 65 -5.58 -1.29 9.46
CA GLU A 65 -6.12 -2.08 10.59
C GLU A 65 -7.52 -1.63 11.04
N THR A 66 -7.81 -0.34 10.92
CA THR A 66 -9.12 0.23 11.30
C THR A 66 -10.15 0.18 10.17
N GLY A 67 -9.80 -0.38 9.01
CA GLY A 67 -10.68 -0.44 7.83
C GLY A 67 -11.02 0.92 7.23
N ARG A 68 -10.23 1.96 7.53
CA ARG A 68 -10.37 3.29 6.90
C ARG A 68 -9.75 3.34 5.51
N CYS A 69 -8.81 2.44 5.25
CA CYS A 69 -8.22 2.25 3.95
C CYS A 69 -8.25 0.78 3.57
N ASP A 70 -8.50 0.53 2.29
CA ASP A 70 -8.38 -0.81 1.74
C ASP A 70 -6.89 -1.18 1.62
N PRO A 71 -6.54 -2.44 1.94
CA PRO A 71 -5.20 -2.93 1.67
C PRO A 71 -4.94 -2.91 0.16
N PRO A 72 -3.67 -2.75 -0.25
CA PRO A 72 -3.30 -2.90 -1.65
C PRO A 72 -3.75 -4.28 -2.12
N ARG A 73 -4.65 -4.27 -3.10
CA ARG A 73 -5.28 -5.47 -3.67
C ARG A 73 -4.62 -5.82 -4.99
N THR A 74 -4.64 -7.09 -5.33
CA THR A 74 -4.18 -7.53 -6.64
C THR A 74 -5.21 -7.14 -7.70
N ARG A 75 -4.75 -6.75 -8.90
CA ARG A 75 -5.64 -6.23 -9.95
C ARG A 75 -6.73 -7.24 -10.34
N TRP A 76 -6.43 -8.53 -10.35
CA TRP A 76 -7.41 -9.56 -10.70
C TRP A 76 -8.61 -9.59 -9.74
N GLU A 77 -8.45 -9.16 -8.48
CA GLU A 77 -9.55 -9.06 -7.52
C GLU A 77 -10.59 -8.00 -7.96
N GLN A 78 -10.24 -7.05 -8.83
CA GLN A 78 -11.21 -6.11 -9.45
C GLN A 78 -12.05 -6.73 -10.55
N TRP A 79 -11.67 -7.89 -11.10
CA TRP A 79 -12.45 -8.56 -12.13
C TRP A 79 -13.59 -9.41 -11.55
N LEU A 80 -13.59 -9.61 -10.23
CA LEU A 80 -14.57 -10.43 -9.51
C LEU A 80 -15.66 -9.59 -8.81
N ASP A 81 -15.47 -8.28 -8.72
CA ASP A 81 -16.47 -7.29 -8.28
C ASP A 81 -17.42 -6.95 -9.45
#